data_AF-A0A3M2RN76-F1
#
_entry.id   AF-A0A3M2RN76-F1
#
_cell.length_a   1.000
_cell.length_b   1.000
_cell.length_c   1.000
_cell.angle_alpha   90.00
_cell.angle_beta   90.00
_cell.angle_gamma   90.00
#
_symmetry.space_group_name_H-M   'P 1'
#
loop_
_entity.id
_entity.type
_entity.pdbx_description
1 polymer ?
#
loop_
_entity_poly.entity_id
_entity_poly.type
_entity_poly.pdbx_seq_one_letter_code
_entity_poly.pdbx_strand_id
1 'polypeptide(L)'
;MFSLRFSLPAACLLALHSVAVHAQILPLDQFWNATAFPNEQKQNVTKYLNQALDLATDRSIYQYFQDQCIVQQVYPPLFSMPPGFVKPFAAFDNFYFVGHGFVSAWVYNTGDGLILIDALDNQEEIEAILLPELAEFGFKGSDIKHVIITHEHIDHFGGARYLQEKFGAAIYAAEDAWKELAFQGKNNSVPVPARDKVVTDGDVVKAGNVSIEIVYTPGHTLGTISLIFPVFDHAKPHLVGLSGGTGTPQPQNLRELKITSQNRFADIAREKGVDVLVSNHNVADHALFHADILAHRGPNTANPFVVGVENFEKYIRINALCSRVIAARQGMDLQV
;
A
#
# COMPACT_ATOMS: atom_id res chain seq x y z
N MET A 1 28.95 -74.69 -11.72
CA MET A 1 27.51 -74.75 -11.39
C MET A 1 27.10 -73.42 -10.81
N PHE A 2 26.01 -72.86 -11.33
CA PHE A 2 25.52 -71.50 -11.12
C PHE A 2 25.34 -71.11 -9.64
N SER A 3 25.78 -69.91 -9.28
CA SER A 3 25.24 -69.19 -8.13
C SER A 3 24.79 -67.80 -8.61
N LEU A 4 23.49 -67.66 -8.86
CA LEU A 4 22.84 -66.36 -8.94
C LEU A 4 22.90 -65.73 -7.54
N ARG A 5 23.56 -64.58 -7.42
CA ARG A 5 23.35 -63.66 -6.30
C ARG A 5 22.44 -62.55 -6.79
N PHE A 6 21.18 -62.59 -6.38
CA PHE A 6 20.29 -61.43 -6.39
C PHE A 6 20.78 -60.46 -5.31
N SER A 7 21.29 -59.30 -5.71
CA SER A 7 21.41 -58.15 -4.82
C SER A 7 20.07 -57.40 -4.84
N LEU A 8 19.30 -57.50 -3.75
CA LEU A 8 18.20 -56.58 -3.50
C LEU A 8 18.75 -55.14 -3.39
N PRO A 9 18.10 -54.13 -3.97
CA PRO A 9 18.46 -52.74 -3.71
C PRO A 9 18.14 -52.41 -2.25
N ALA A 10 19.03 -51.67 -1.60
CA ALA A 10 18.82 -51.16 -0.25
C ALA A 10 17.48 -50.41 -0.20
N ALA A 11 16.63 -50.82 0.74
CA ALA A 11 15.37 -50.16 1.02
C ALA A 11 15.62 -48.68 1.29
N CYS A 12 15.10 -47.81 0.43
CA CYS A 12 15.01 -46.39 0.68
C CYS A 12 14.00 -46.21 1.82
N LEU A 13 14.49 -46.07 3.06
CA LEU A 13 13.67 -45.62 4.17
C LEU A 13 13.22 -44.18 3.87
N LEU A 14 12.04 -44.03 3.28
CA LEU A 14 11.28 -42.79 3.34
C LEU A 14 10.99 -42.52 4.82
N ALA A 15 11.77 -41.61 5.40
CA ALA A 15 11.45 -41.01 6.69
C ALA A 15 10.16 -40.20 6.52
N LEU A 16 9.01 -40.86 6.73
CA LEU A 16 7.73 -40.20 6.98
C LEU A 16 7.91 -39.38 8.25
N HIS A 17 8.31 -38.12 8.11
CA HIS A 17 8.18 -37.14 9.17
C HIS A 17 6.68 -36.90 9.33
N SER A 18 6.08 -37.52 10.34
CA SER A 18 4.75 -37.15 10.80
C SER A 18 4.83 -35.69 11.24
N VAL A 19 4.35 -34.78 10.39
CA VAL A 19 4.05 -33.43 10.84
C VAL A 19 2.87 -33.58 11.79
N ALA A 20 3.14 -33.64 13.08
CA ALA A 20 2.10 -33.60 14.09
C ALA A 20 1.40 -32.24 13.94
N VAL A 21 0.25 -32.24 13.27
CA VAL A 21 -0.66 -31.10 13.24
C VAL A 21 -1.19 -30.95 14.66
N HIS A 22 -0.46 -30.19 15.48
CA HIS A 22 -1.02 -29.69 16.72
C HIS A 22 -2.11 -28.73 16.30
N ALA A 23 -3.37 -29.09 16.53
CA ALA A 23 -4.44 -28.11 16.51
C ALA A 23 -3.98 -26.95 17.41
N GLN A 24 -3.85 -25.75 16.86
CA GLN A 24 -3.63 -24.54 17.66
C GLN A 24 -4.88 -24.30 18.48
N ILE A 25 -4.99 -24.98 19.62
CA ILE A 25 -6.01 -24.71 20.61
C ILE A 25 -5.54 -23.44 21.31
N LEU A 26 -6.09 -22.29 20.89
CA LEU A 26 -5.87 -21.04 21.59
C LEU A 26 -6.32 -21.21 23.06
N PRO A 27 -5.58 -20.64 24.03
CA PRO A 27 -6.04 -20.57 25.41
C PRO A 27 -7.49 -20.05 25.49
N LEU A 28 -8.33 -20.66 26.34
CA LEU A 28 -9.77 -20.33 26.42
C LEU A 28 -10.04 -18.85 26.76
N ASP A 29 -9.12 -18.19 27.45
CA ASP A 29 -9.15 -16.75 27.73
C ASP A 29 -8.97 -15.88 26.49
N GLN A 30 -8.28 -16.38 25.44
CA GLN A 30 -8.15 -15.66 24.17
C GLN A 30 -9.45 -15.66 23.34
N PHE A 31 -10.35 -16.63 23.55
CA PHE A 31 -11.67 -16.63 22.88
C PHE A 31 -12.56 -15.45 23.31
N TRP A 32 -12.30 -14.88 24.48
CA TRP A 32 -13.09 -13.77 25.04
C TRP A 32 -12.37 -12.43 24.98
N ASN A 33 -11.21 -12.37 24.31
CA ASN A 33 -10.44 -11.15 24.13
C ASN A 33 -11.09 -10.26 23.06
N ALA A 34 -12.21 -9.63 23.42
CA ALA A 34 -12.87 -8.64 22.59
C ALA A 34 -12.17 -7.29 22.70
N THR A 35 -11.99 -6.60 21.58
CA THR A 35 -11.53 -5.21 21.58
C THR A 35 -12.51 -4.35 22.38
N ALA A 36 -12.01 -3.68 23.42
CA ALA A 36 -12.82 -2.81 24.27
C ALA A 36 -12.57 -1.34 23.95
N PHE A 37 -13.65 -0.56 23.88
CA PHE A 37 -13.61 0.89 23.67
C PHE A 37 -14.20 1.60 24.90
N PRO A 38 -13.43 1.72 26.00
CA PRO A 38 -13.96 2.21 27.28
C PRO A 38 -14.47 3.67 27.22
N ASN A 39 -13.94 4.46 26.28
CA ASN A 39 -14.30 5.87 26.09
C ASN A 39 -15.18 6.09 24.84
N GLU A 40 -15.80 5.05 24.29
CA GLU A 40 -16.54 5.15 23.03
C GLU A 40 -17.66 6.19 23.08
N GLN A 41 -17.63 7.13 22.14
CA GLN A 41 -18.73 8.04 21.84
C GLN A 41 -19.74 7.35 20.92
N LYS A 42 -20.59 6.49 21.49
CA LYS A 42 -21.52 5.60 20.74
C LYS A 42 -22.37 6.31 19.68
N GLN A 43 -22.87 7.50 19.99
CA GLN A 43 -23.68 8.29 19.03
C GLN A 43 -22.86 8.73 17.82
N ASN A 44 -21.61 9.19 18.05
CA ASN A 44 -20.69 9.59 16.99
C ASN A 44 -20.25 8.39 16.16
N VAL A 45 -19.92 7.26 16.80
CA VAL A 45 -19.62 5.99 16.09
C VAL A 45 -20.79 5.59 15.19
N THR A 46 -22.01 5.58 15.73
CA THR A 46 -23.23 5.25 14.96
C THR A 46 -23.39 6.19 13.77
N LYS A 47 -23.29 7.51 13.99
CA LYS A 47 -23.42 8.52 12.94
C LYS A 47 -22.41 8.30 11.81
N TYR A 48 -21.12 8.22 12.12
CA TYR A 48 -20.07 8.16 11.11
C TYR A 48 -20.04 6.81 10.38
N LEU A 49 -20.37 5.70 11.05
CA LEU A 49 -20.51 4.40 10.39
C LEU A 49 -21.66 4.38 9.39
N ASN A 50 -22.83 4.94 9.73
CA ASN A 50 -23.95 5.00 8.79
C ASN A 50 -23.63 5.91 7.59
N GLN A 51 -22.99 7.07 7.83
CA GLN A 51 -22.54 7.94 6.74
C GLN A 51 -21.54 7.23 5.80
N ALA A 52 -20.61 6.43 6.33
CA ALA A 52 -19.66 5.70 5.51
C ALA A 52 -20.35 4.55 4.74
N LEU A 53 -21.30 3.87 5.38
CA LEU A 53 -22.11 2.82 4.76
C LEU A 53 -22.98 3.38 3.61
N ASP A 54 -23.57 4.56 3.77
CA ASP A 54 -24.37 5.22 2.75
C ASP A 54 -23.55 5.58 1.49
N LEU A 55 -22.24 5.79 1.63
CA LEU A 55 -21.33 5.99 0.50
C LEU A 55 -20.88 4.66 -0.14
N ALA A 56 -20.84 3.58 0.64
CA ALA A 56 -20.28 2.29 0.25
C ALA A 56 -21.29 1.37 -0.47
N THR A 57 -22.22 1.91 -1.26
CA THR A 57 -23.30 1.10 -1.87
C THR A 57 -22.85 0.26 -3.06
N ASP A 58 -21.71 0.59 -3.67
CA ASP A 58 -21.16 -0.13 -4.81
C ASP A 58 -20.22 -1.25 -4.35
N ARG A 59 -20.40 -2.45 -4.93
CA ARG A 59 -19.57 -3.63 -4.63
C ARG A 59 -18.08 -3.35 -4.76
N SER A 60 -17.69 -2.54 -5.74
CA SER A 60 -16.28 -2.20 -6.01
C SER A 60 -15.62 -1.45 -4.86
N ILE A 61 -16.38 -0.81 -3.97
CA ILE A 61 -15.83 -0.05 -2.83
C ILE A 61 -16.34 -0.55 -1.46
N TYR A 62 -17.36 -1.41 -1.41
CA TYR A 62 -17.96 -1.89 -0.17
C TYR A 62 -16.98 -2.63 0.75
N GLN A 63 -16.13 -3.49 0.18
CA GLN A 63 -15.16 -4.25 0.99
C GLN A 63 -14.16 -3.31 1.69
N TYR A 64 -13.76 -2.21 1.05
CA TYR A 64 -12.86 -1.23 1.67
C TYR A 64 -13.50 -0.53 2.88
N PHE A 65 -14.80 -0.22 2.82
CA PHE A 65 -15.53 0.24 3.99
C PHE A 65 -15.46 -0.78 5.13
N GLN A 66 -15.73 -2.05 4.86
CA GLN A 66 -15.66 -3.09 5.88
C GLN A 66 -14.25 -3.19 6.49
N ASP A 67 -13.22 -3.16 5.66
CA ASP A 67 -11.83 -3.28 6.10
C ASP A 67 -11.43 -2.09 6.99
N GLN A 68 -11.66 -0.86 6.51
CA GLN A 68 -11.16 0.37 7.12
C GLN A 68 -12.01 0.84 8.31
N CYS A 69 -13.35 0.74 8.22
CA CYS A 69 -14.26 1.21 9.28
C CYS A 69 -14.56 0.17 10.36
N ILE A 70 -14.37 -1.13 10.06
CA ILE A 70 -14.84 -2.22 10.93
C ILE A 70 -13.69 -3.18 11.29
N VAL A 71 -13.17 -3.93 10.32
CA VAL A 71 -12.27 -5.07 10.58
C VAL A 71 -10.99 -4.61 11.26
N GLN A 72 -10.35 -3.54 10.77
CA GLN A 72 -9.12 -3.00 11.36
C GLN A 72 -9.31 -2.36 12.75
N GLN A 73 -10.54 -2.28 13.25
CA GLN A 73 -10.85 -1.57 14.48
C GLN A 73 -11.44 -2.49 15.55
N VAL A 74 -12.45 -3.30 15.20
CA VAL A 74 -13.26 -4.04 16.17
C VAL A 74 -12.73 -5.45 16.38
N TYR A 75 -12.30 -6.10 15.30
CA TYR A 75 -11.97 -7.51 15.32
C TYR A 75 -10.46 -7.71 15.27
N PRO A 76 -9.93 -8.77 15.89
CA PRO A 76 -8.58 -9.20 15.56
C PRO A 76 -8.50 -9.47 14.05
N PRO A 77 -7.33 -9.28 13.41
CA PRO A 77 -7.15 -9.64 12.01
C PRO A 77 -7.59 -11.09 11.79
N LEU A 78 -8.62 -11.29 10.95
CA LEU A 78 -9.14 -12.63 10.67
C LEU A 78 -8.10 -13.48 9.91
N PHE A 79 -7.32 -12.82 9.06
CA PHE A 79 -6.19 -13.38 8.34
C PHE A 79 -5.05 -12.37 8.38
N SER A 80 -3.87 -12.76 8.87
CA SER A 80 -2.64 -12.00 8.66
C SER A 80 -1.90 -12.64 7.49
N MET A 81 -1.77 -11.92 6.37
CA MET A 81 -0.79 -12.33 5.36
C MET A 81 0.58 -12.00 5.97
N PRO A 82 1.46 -13.00 6.17
CA PRO A 82 2.80 -12.70 6.65
C PRO A 82 3.48 -11.79 5.62
N PRO A 83 4.34 -10.84 6.06
CA PRO A 83 5.28 -10.22 5.15
C PRO A 83 6.03 -11.31 4.38
N GLY A 84 6.09 -11.18 3.06
CA GLY A 84 6.60 -12.25 2.22
C GLY A 84 6.41 -11.97 0.74
N PHE A 85 7.09 -12.80 -0.05
CA PHE A 85 7.14 -12.68 -1.50
C PHE A 85 5.75 -12.70 -2.13
N VAL A 86 5.45 -11.67 -2.92
CA VAL A 86 4.29 -11.59 -3.79
C VAL A 86 4.83 -11.67 -5.21
N LYS A 87 4.26 -12.51 -6.07
CA LYS A 87 4.68 -12.52 -7.47
C LYS A 87 4.39 -11.14 -8.10
N PRO A 88 5.36 -10.49 -8.76
CA PRO A 88 5.13 -9.19 -9.35
C PRO A 88 4.16 -9.30 -10.52
N PHE A 89 3.41 -8.23 -10.79
CA PHE A 89 2.44 -8.20 -11.88
C PHE A 89 2.31 -6.81 -12.51
N ALA A 90 1.91 -6.77 -13.78
CA ALA A 90 1.53 -5.54 -14.46
C ALA A 90 0.07 -5.21 -14.11
N ALA A 91 -0.16 -4.10 -13.42
CA ALA A 91 -1.51 -3.60 -13.17
C ALA A 91 -2.08 -2.90 -14.40
N PHE A 92 -1.20 -2.25 -15.19
CA PHE A 92 -1.49 -1.57 -16.45
C PHE A 92 -0.28 -1.72 -17.41
N ASP A 93 -0.39 -1.26 -18.66
CA ASP A 93 0.58 -1.53 -19.74
C ASP A 93 2.06 -1.26 -19.36
N ASN A 94 2.33 -0.22 -18.57
CA ASN A 94 3.68 0.19 -18.14
C ASN A 94 3.78 0.46 -16.63
N PHE A 95 2.83 -0.05 -15.85
CA PHE A 95 2.73 0.19 -14.42
C PHE A 95 2.63 -1.13 -13.67
N TYR A 96 3.61 -1.38 -12.80
CA TYR A 96 3.89 -2.69 -12.23
C TYR A 96 3.89 -2.64 -10.71
N PHE A 97 3.36 -3.68 -10.09
CA PHE A 97 3.52 -3.93 -8.67
C PHE A 97 4.84 -4.66 -8.42
N VAL A 98 5.65 -4.12 -7.50
CA VAL A 98 6.95 -4.69 -7.08
C VAL A 98 7.15 -4.61 -5.55
N GLY A 99 6.04 -4.78 -4.81
CA GLY A 99 6.01 -4.79 -3.35
C GLY A 99 5.83 -6.18 -2.76
N HIS A 100 5.52 -6.25 -1.47
CA HIS A 100 5.27 -7.52 -0.77
C HIS A 100 3.89 -7.54 -0.12
N GLY A 101 3.60 -8.60 0.64
CA GLY A 101 2.29 -8.84 1.25
C GLY A 101 1.79 -7.77 2.23
N PHE A 102 2.64 -6.82 2.63
CA PHE A 102 2.31 -5.79 3.62
C PHE A 102 2.42 -4.37 3.04
N VAL A 103 3.52 -4.05 2.35
CA VAL A 103 3.78 -2.75 1.74
C VAL A 103 3.74 -2.88 0.22
N SER A 104 3.10 -1.92 -0.43
CA SER A 104 3.03 -1.84 -1.88
C SER A 104 4.08 -0.86 -2.39
N ALA A 105 4.95 -1.35 -3.27
CA ALA A 105 5.83 -0.52 -4.09
C ALA A 105 5.40 -0.65 -5.55
N TRP A 106 5.45 0.47 -6.27
CA TRP A 106 4.97 0.55 -7.65
C TRP A 106 6.02 1.13 -8.57
N VAL A 107 6.12 0.57 -9.77
CA VAL A 107 7.07 1.03 -10.79
C VAL A 107 6.33 1.47 -12.03
N TYR A 108 6.64 2.68 -12.50
CA TYR A 108 6.19 3.20 -13.78
C TYR A 108 7.36 3.26 -14.76
N ASN A 109 7.30 2.45 -15.82
CA ASN A 109 8.20 2.57 -16.97
C ASN A 109 7.86 3.78 -17.84
N THR A 110 8.82 4.70 -17.96
CA THR A 110 8.66 5.98 -18.68
C THR A 110 9.26 5.98 -20.09
N GLY A 111 9.87 4.86 -20.51
CA GLY A 111 10.67 4.76 -21.73
C GLY A 111 12.08 5.35 -21.62
N ASP A 112 12.36 6.18 -20.61
CA ASP A 112 13.68 6.79 -20.33
C ASP A 112 14.20 6.43 -18.92
N GLY A 113 13.77 5.27 -18.41
CA GLY A 113 13.98 4.81 -17.05
C GLY A 113 12.69 4.67 -16.25
N LEU A 114 12.83 4.31 -14.98
CA LEU A 114 11.74 3.99 -14.09
C LEU A 114 11.54 5.08 -13.04
N ILE A 115 10.27 5.33 -12.73
CA ILE A 115 9.85 5.97 -11.48
C ILE A 115 9.42 4.84 -10.54
N LEU A 116 10.06 4.75 -9.38
CA LEU A 116 9.62 3.93 -8.25
C LEU A 116 8.79 4.79 -7.29
N ILE A 117 7.67 4.26 -6.80
CA ILE A 117 6.85 4.86 -5.75
C ILE A 117 6.98 3.95 -4.52
N ASP A 118 7.55 4.52 -3.47
CA ASP A 118 7.99 3.86 -2.23
C ASP A 118 9.07 2.79 -2.42
N ALA A 119 9.96 2.66 -1.43
CA ALA A 119 11.20 1.91 -1.49
C ALA A 119 11.33 0.85 -0.38
N LEU A 120 10.21 0.26 0.05
CA LEU A 120 10.14 -0.81 1.05
C LEU A 120 10.85 -0.47 2.38
N ASP A 121 10.95 -1.45 3.27
CA ASP A 121 11.40 -1.26 4.65
C ASP A 121 12.91 -1.08 4.81
N ASN A 122 13.73 -1.60 3.90
CA ASN A 122 15.18 -1.66 4.05
C ASN A 122 15.90 -2.11 2.75
N GLN A 123 17.23 -2.09 2.78
CA GLN A 123 18.06 -2.58 1.67
C GLN A 123 17.84 -4.06 1.38
N GLU A 124 17.74 -4.90 2.39
CA GLU A 124 17.61 -6.35 2.24
C GLU A 124 16.37 -6.70 1.42
N GLU A 125 15.26 -6.01 1.63
CA GLU A 125 14.03 -6.16 0.85
C GLU A 125 14.18 -5.62 -0.58
N ILE A 126 14.90 -4.52 -0.79
CA ILE A 126 15.23 -4.08 -2.15
C ILE A 126 15.99 -5.20 -2.90
N GLU A 127 16.98 -5.82 -2.26
CA GLU A 127 17.83 -6.84 -2.87
C GLU A 127 17.12 -8.18 -3.05
N ALA A 128 16.27 -8.57 -2.10
CA ALA A 128 15.60 -9.88 -2.09
C ALA A 128 14.24 -9.90 -2.79
N ILE A 129 13.56 -8.75 -2.91
CA ILE A 129 12.20 -8.63 -3.43
C ILE A 129 12.20 -7.74 -4.67
N LEU A 130 12.41 -6.44 -4.50
CA LEU A 130 12.16 -5.46 -5.56
C LEU A 130 13.06 -5.66 -6.79
N LEU A 131 14.38 -5.87 -6.61
CA LEU A 131 15.30 -6.04 -7.74
C LEU A 131 15.05 -7.34 -8.53
N PRO A 132 14.84 -8.51 -7.90
CA PRO A 132 14.36 -9.71 -8.60
C PRO A 132 13.03 -9.49 -9.33
N GLU A 133 12.08 -8.79 -8.71
CA GLU A 133 10.77 -8.55 -9.30
C GLU A 133 10.83 -7.64 -10.53
N LEU A 134 11.67 -6.61 -10.51
CA LEU A 134 11.96 -5.79 -11.69
C LEU A 134 12.54 -6.62 -12.84
N ALA A 135 13.40 -7.59 -12.53
CA ALA A 135 14.04 -8.43 -13.53
C ALA A 135 13.04 -9.33 -14.29
N GLU A 136 11.93 -9.72 -13.67
CA GLU A 136 10.82 -10.45 -14.34
C GLU A 136 10.18 -9.63 -15.46
N PHE A 137 10.23 -8.29 -15.38
CA PHE A 137 9.80 -7.38 -16.45
C PHE A 137 10.95 -6.93 -17.37
N GLY A 138 12.15 -7.50 -17.20
CA GLY A 138 13.34 -7.17 -17.99
C GLY A 138 14.06 -5.88 -17.58
N PHE A 139 13.71 -5.30 -16.43
CA PHE A 139 14.37 -4.11 -15.89
C PHE A 139 15.51 -4.47 -14.93
N LYS A 140 16.37 -3.49 -14.67
CA LYS A 140 17.47 -3.56 -13.70
C LYS A 140 17.32 -2.45 -12.67
N GLY A 141 17.94 -2.61 -11.50
CA GLY A 141 17.98 -1.56 -10.48
C GLY A 141 18.55 -0.23 -10.99
N SER A 142 19.52 -0.27 -11.92
CA SER A 142 20.08 0.92 -12.57
C SER A 142 19.08 1.70 -13.43
N ASP A 143 17.95 1.09 -13.79
CA ASP A 143 16.89 1.74 -14.55
C ASP A 143 16.00 2.59 -13.65
N ILE A 144 16.05 2.41 -12.31
CA ILE A 144 15.39 3.28 -11.33
C ILE A 144 16.10 4.64 -11.31
N LYS A 145 15.48 5.64 -11.95
CA LYS A 145 16.01 7.01 -12.03
C LYS A 145 15.38 7.94 -11.02
N HIS A 146 14.14 7.67 -10.63
CA HIS A 146 13.37 8.50 -9.71
C HIS A 146 12.72 7.61 -8.66
N VAL A 147 12.75 8.03 -7.40
CA VAL A 147 12.02 7.43 -6.28
C VAL A 147 11.16 8.50 -5.64
N ILE A 148 9.85 8.30 -5.61
CA ILE A 148 8.90 9.17 -4.91
C ILE A 148 8.55 8.48 -3.59
N ILE A 149 8.88 9.13 -2.47
CA ILE A 149 8.50 8.69 -1.13
C ILE A 149 7.15 9.32 -0.80
N THR A 150 6.13 8.48 -0.59
CA THR A 150 4.77 8.94 -0.27
C THR A 150 4.69 9.57 1.11
N HIS A 151 5.40 9.03 2.09
CA HIS A 151 5.54 9.60 3.43
C HIS A 151 6.74 9.03 4.20
N GLU A 152 7.05 9.65 5.34
CA GLU A 152 8.27 9.44 6.12
C GLU A 152 8.22 8.29 7.15
N HIS A 153 7.47 7.21 6.88
CA HIS A 153 7.60 5.96 7.63
C HIS A 153 8.55 4.98 6.96
N ILE A 154 9.26 4.19 7.76
CA ILE A 154 10.40 3.38 7.33
C ILE A 154 10.04 2.37 6.24
N ASP A 155 8.84 1.82 6.29
CA ASP A 155 8.28 0.91 5.30
C ASP A 155 8.17 1.51 3.89
N HIS A 156 8.23 2.84 3.75
CA HIS A 156 8.11 3.53 2.47
C HIS A 156 9.41 4.15 1.96
N PHE A 157 10.36 4.46 2.84
CA PHE A 157 11.64 5.06 2.45
C PHE A 157 12.87 4.21 2.75
N GLY A 158 12.74 3.08 3.46
CA GLY A 158 13.85 2.38 4.09
C GLY A 158 14.92 1.90 3.10
N GLY A 159 14.52 1.50 1.89
CA GLY A 159 15.45 1.17 0.80
C GLY A 159 15.94 2.37 -0.03
N ALA A 160 15.40 3.57 0.17
CA ALA A 160 15.66 4.73 -0.70
C ALA A 160 17.12 5.18 -0.64
N ARG A 161 17.78 5.12 0.52
CA ARG A 161 19.21 5.46 0.64
C ARG A 161 20.07 4.54 -0.22
N TYR A 162 19.80 3.24 -0.17
CA TYR A 162 20.53 2.25 -0.97
C TYR A 162 20.35 2.51 -2.47
N LEU A 163 19.12 2.78 -2.92
CA LEU A 163 18.85 3.09 -4.33
C LEU A 163 19.55 4.38 -4.77
N GLN A 164 19.58 5.40 -3.90
CA GLN A 164 20.30 6.65 -4.14
C GLN A 164 21.82 6.43 -4.27
N GLU A 165 22.44 5.73 -3.32
CA GLU A 165 23.89 5.50 -3.30
C GLU A 165 24.35 4.54 -4.40
N LYS A 166 23.59 3.46 -4.65
CA LYS A 166 23.99 2.39 -5.59
C LYS A 166 23.67 2.71 -7.05
N PHE A 167 22.52 3.34 -7.32
CA PHE A 167 22.04 3.57 -8.68
C PHE A 167 21.95 5.05 -9.06
N GLY A 168 22.21 5.97 -8.12
CA GLY A 168 22.12 7.40 -8.37
C GLY A 168 20.69 7.90 -8.58
N ALA A 169 19.70 7.18 -8.05
CA ALA A 169 18.30 7.56 -8.18
C ALA A 169 18.02 8.90 -7.48
N ALA A 170 17.29 9.79 -8.16
CA ALA A 170 16.81 11.04 -7.58
C ALA A 170 15.64 10.75 -6.62
N ILE A 171 15.72 11.30 -5.40
CA ILE A 171 14.73 11.04 -4.35
C ILE A 171 13.82 12.25 -4.19
N TYR A 172 12.52 12.05 -4.26
CA TYR A 172 11.47 13.06 -4.14
C TYR A 172 10.67 12.82 -2.87
N ALA A 173 10.53 13.85 -2.05
CA ALA A 173 9.66 13.82 -0.87
C ALA A 173 9.17 15.25 -0.55
N ALA A 174 8.09 15.36 0.22
CA ALA A 174 7.62 16.65 0.71
C ALA A 174 8.65 17.32 1.65
N GLU A 175 8.56 18.63 1.80
CA GLU A 175 9.43 19.38 2.71
C GLU A 175 9.38 18.84 4.15
N ASP A 176 8.18 18.56 4.66
CA ASP A 176 8.03 18.05 6.03
C ASP A 176 8.49 16.59 6.17
N ALA A 177 8.37 15.77 5.13
CA ALA A 177 8.99 14.44 5.10
C ALA A 177 10.52 14.56 5.21
N TRP A 178 11.14 15.48 4.45
CA TRP A 178 12.58 15.68 4.53
C TRP A 178 13.05 16.16 5.90
N LYS A 179 12.27 17.02 6.58
CA LYS A 179 12.59 17.45 7.95
C LYS A 179 12.59 16.29 8.93
N GLU A 180 11.58 15.42 8.84
CA GLU A 180 11.46 14.26 9.71
C GLU A 180 12.51 13.19 9.39
N LEU A 181 12.80 12.92 8.10
CA LEU A 181 13.92 12.05 7.70
C LEU A 181 15.26 12.57 8.26
N ALA A 182 15.50 13.88 8.21
CA ALA A 182 16.69 14.47 8.81
C ALA A 182 16.72 14.32 10.34
N PHE A 183 15.57 14.27 11.01
CA PHE A 183 15.48 13.98 12.45
C PHE A 183 15.75 12.50 12.74
N GLN A 184 15.12 11.58 12.02
CA GLN A 184 15.32 10.12 12.16
C GLN A 184 16.78 9.73 11.90
N GLY A 185 17.44 10.35 10.92
CA GLY A 185 18.85 10.11 10.59
C GLY A 185 19.84 10.53 11.68
N LYS A 186 19.51 11.52 12.53
CA LYS A 186 20.43 12.02 13.59
C LYS A 186 20.76 10.97 14.64
N ASN A 187 19.88 10.00 14.85
CA ASN A 187 20.07 8.95 15.85
C ASN A 187 20.71 7.69 15.26
N ASN A 188 21.07 7.68 13.96
CA ASN A 188 21.53 6.51 13.22
C ASN A 188 20.63 5.26 13.40
N SER A 189 19.36 5.47 13.75
CA SER A 189 18.42 4.37 14.03
C SER A 189 17.95 3.70 12.74
N VAL A 190 17.95 4.44 11.63
CA VAL A 190 17.52 3.98 10.30
C VAL A 190 18.35 4.67 9.21
N PRO A 191 18.69 3.96 8.11
CA PRO A 191 19.40 4.54 6.98
C PRO A 191 18.48 5.47 6.17
N VAL A 192 18.61 6.78 6.35
CA VAL A 192 17.84 7.78 5.59
C VAL A 192 18.59 8.23 4.32
N PRO A 193 17.91 8.48 3.19
CA PRO A 193 18.55 9.04 2.00
C PRO A 193 19.06 10.47 2.26
N ALA A 194 20.10 10.87 1.52
CA ALA A 194 20.50 12.27 1.48
C ALA A 194 19.37 13.10 0.85
N ARG A 195 19.10 14.26 1.45
CA ARG A 195 18.09 15.19 0.95
C ARG A 195 18.40 15.58 -0.51
N ASP A 196 17.40 15.44 -1.38
CA ASP A 196 17.51 15.76 -2.81
C ASP A 196 16.34 16.64 -3.27
N LYS A 197 15.31 16.06 -3.92
CA LYS A 197 14.21 16.83 -4.51
C LYS A 197 13.08 17.04 -3.51
N VAL A 198 12.73 18.30 -3.28
CA VAL A 198 11.54 18.69 -2.54
C VAL A 198 10.37 18.81 -3.51
N VAL A 199 9.23 18.23 -3.17
CA VAL A 199 7.97 18.45 -3.88
C VAL A 199 6.94 19.12 -2.98
N THR A 200 6.04 19.89 -3.60
CA THR A 200 4.97 20.64 -2.95
C THR A 200 3.63 20.38 -3.65
N ASP A 201 2.54 20.89 -3.08
CA ASP A 201 1.20 20.70 -3.63
C ASP A 201 1.09 21.26 -5.06
N GLY A 202 0.62 20.44 -6.00
CA GLY A 202 0.46 20.79 -7.41
C GLY A 202 1.74 20.66 -8.26
N ASP A 203 2.89 20.31 -7.67
CA ASP A 203 4.10 20.02 -8.44
C ASP A 203 3.90 18.79 -9.34
N VAL A 204 4.67 18.73 -10.43
CA VAL A 204 4.65 17.59 -11.35
C VAL A 204 6.04 17.01 -11.51
N VAL A 205 6.20 15.75 -11.11
CA VAL A 205 7.41 14.96 -11.40
C VAL A 205 7.30 14.39 -12.81
N LYS A 206 8.21 14.81 -13.69
CA LYS A 206 8.25 14.37 -15.10
C LYS A 206 9.47 13.50 -15.34
N ALA A 207 9.26 12.36 -15.98
CA ALA A 207 10.32 11.50 -16.51
C ALA A 207 9.82 10.82 -17.78
N GLY A 208 10.60 10.84 -18.86
CA GLY A 208 10.20 10.31 -20.15
C GLY A 208 8.83 10.83 -20.60
N ASN A 209 7.91 9.88 -20.88
CA ASN A 209 6.53 10.17 -21.27
C ASN A 209 5.52 10.23 -20.10
N VAL A 210 5.99 10.14 -18.85
CA VAL A 210 5.14 10.12 -17.65
C VAL A 210 5.19 11.46 -16.92
N SER A 211 4.03 11.88 -16.41
CA SER A 211 3.88 13.04 -15.52
C SER A 211 3.05 12.63 -14.31
N ILE A 212 3.63 12.77 -13.12
CA ILE A 212 2.97 12.48 -11.84
C ILE A 212 2.75 13.79 -11.11
N GLU A 213 1.48 14.16 -10.92
CA GLU A 213 1.08 15.30 -10.11
C GLU A 213 1.08 14.95 -8.62
N ILE A 214 1.63 15.85 -7.83
CA ILE A 214 1.71 15.74 -6.37
C ILE A 214 0.50 16.45 -5.75
N VAL A 215 -0.24 15.74 -4.91
CA VAL A 215 -1.27 16.32 -4.05
C VAL A 215 -0.80 16.19 -2.61
N TYR A 216 -0.53 17.30 -1.94
CA TYR A 216 -0.06 17.28 -0.55
C TYR A 216 -1.21 16.91 0.39
N THR A 217 -1.12 15.76 1.05
CA THR A 217 -2.20 15.19 1.85
C THR A 217 -1.74 14.88 3.27
N PRO A 218 -1.26 15.87 4.04
CA PRO A 218 -0.74 15.65 5.38
C PRO A 218 -1.84 15.12 6.31
N GLY A 219 -1.42 14.45 7.37
CA GLY A 219 -2.29 13.92 8.42
C GLY A 219 -1.85 12.53 8.87
N HIS A 220 -1.70 11.56 7.96
CA HIS A 220 -1.10 10.27 8.32
C HIS A 220 0.30 10.47 8.91
N THR A 221 1.10 11.25 8.18
CA THR A 221 2.29 11.96 8.66
C THR A 221 2.22 13.43 8.24
N LEU A 222 3.16 14.27 8.65
CA LEU A 222 3.19 15.66 8.18
C LEU A 222 3.70 15.74 6.73
N GLY A 223 4.56 14.83 6.30
CA GLY A 223 5.09 14.79 4.94
C GLY A 223 4.26 14.05 3.90
N THR A 224 3.09 13.52 4.25
CA THR A 224 2.30 12.66 3.36
C THR A 224 1.90 13.38 2.06
N ILE A 225 2.17 12.74 0.92
CA ILE A 225 1.70 13.12 -0.42
C ILE A 225 0.88 12.01 -1.05
N SER A 226 -0.11 12.39 -1.85
CA SER A 226 -0.87 11.52 -2.76
C SER A 226 -0.51 11.87 -4.20
N LEU A 227 -0.72 10.94 -5.12
CA LEU A 227 -0.25 11.07 -6.51
C LEU A 227 -1.43 10.96 -7.49
N ILE A 228 -1.39 11.74 -8.57
CA ILE A 228 -2.31 11.60 -9.70
C ILE A 228 -1.51 11.45 -10.98
N PHE A 229 -1.77 10.41 -11.76
CA PHE A 229 -1.05 10.16 -13.01
C PHE A 229 -1.85 9.28 -13.98
N PRO A 230 -1.66 9.45 -15.30
CA PRO A 230 -2.34 8.61 -16.29
C PRO A 230 -1.74 7.20 -16.28
N VAL A 231 -2.57 6.20 -16.61
CA VAL A 231 -2.14 4.83 -16.95
C VAL A 231 -2.96 4.34 -18.14
N PHE A 232 -2.56 3.20 -18.72
CA PHE A 232 -3.21 2.64 -19.90
C PHE A 232 -3.53 1.16 -19.69
N ASP A 233 -4.79 0.78 -19.91
CA ASP A 233 -5.23 -0.62 -19.96
C ASP A 233 -5.48 -1.00 -21.41
N HIS A 234 -4.56 -1.73 -22.03
CA HIS A 234 -4.61 -2.05 -23.47
C HIS A 234 -4.78 -0.78 -24.33
N ALA A 235 -3.91 0.21 -24.10
CA ALA A 235 -3.94 1.54 -24.71
C ALA A 235 -5.17 2.41 -24.41
N LYS A 236 -6.14 1.94 -23.60
CA LYS A 236 -7.24 2.77 -23.12
C LYS A 236 -6.78 3.62 -21.92
N PRO A 237 -6.89 4.96 -21.97
CA PRO A 237 -6.41 5.82 -20.89
C PRO A 237 -7.32 5.73 -19.66
N HIS A 238 -6.68 5.78 -18.50
CA HIS A 238 -7.26 5.87 -17.17
C HIS A 238 -6.44 6.85 -16.33
N LEU A 239 -7.00 7.33 -15.22
CA LEU A 239 -6.32 8.26 -14.32
C LEU A 239 -6.26 7.66 -12.90
N VAL A 240 -5.05 7.40 -12.43
CA VAL A 240 -4.76 6.89 -11.10
C VAL A 240 -4.85 8.00 -10.07
N GLY A 241 -5.45 7.67 -8.92
CA GLY A 241 -5.20 8.36 -7.67
C GLY A 241 -4.56 7.39 -6.69
N LEU A 242 -3.35 7.71 -6.24
CA LEU A 242 -2.63 6.95 -5.22
C LEU A 242 -2.71 7.69 -3.89
N SER A 243 -3.35 7.08 -2.89
CA SER A 243 -3.40 7.62 -1.53
C SER A 243 -2.15 7.22 -0.75
N GLY A 244 -1.24 8.17 -0.50
CA GLY A 244 0.05 7.89 0.13
C GLY A 244 0.06 7.82 1.66
N GLY A 245 -1.10 7.86 2.33
CA GLY A 245 -1.18 7.74 3.80
C GLY A 245 -2.50 7.11 4.24
N THR A 246 -2.49 5.80 4.47
CA THR A 246 -3.70 5.01 4.70
C THR A 246 -4.08 4.94 6.19
N GLY A 247 -3.10 4.73 7.07
CA GLY A 247 -3.31 4.56 8.51
C GLY A 247 -3.84 5.82 9.21
N THR A 248 -4.63 5.63 10.27
CA THR A 248 -5.07 6.75 11.11
C THR A 248 -4.04 7.04 12.20
N PRO A 249 -3.48 8.27 12.28
CA PRO A 249 -2.44 8.62 13.25
C PRO A 249 -3.00 8.64 14.68
N GLN A 250 -2.15 8.62 15.70
CA GLN A 250 -2.60 8.72 17.10
C GLN A 250 -3.07 10.13 17.50
N PRO A 251 -2.33 11.22 17.23
CA PRO A 251 -2.69 12.55 17.70
C PRO A 251 -3.97 13.10 17.06
N GLN A 252 -4.82 13.74 17.87
CA GLN A 252 -6.10 14.32 17.43
C GLN A 252 -5.92 15.29 16.25
N ASN A 253 -4.99 16.25 16.37
CA ASN A 253 -4.74 17.26 15.34
C ASN A 253 -4.33 16.64 14.00
N LEU A 254 -3.57 15.54 14.02
CA LEU A 254 -3.17 14.82 12.81
C LEU A 254 -4.34 14.06 12.17
N ARG A 255 -5.29 13.55 12.96
CA ARG A 255 -6.53 12.95 12.43
C ARG A 255 -7.40 14.00 11.75
N GLU A 256 -7.55 15.16 12.37
CA GLU A 256 -8.32 16.27 11.79
C GLU A 256 -7.68 16.75 10.48
N LEU A 257 -6.35 16.87 10.47
CA LEU A 257 -5.60 17.20 9.26
C LEU A 257 -5.77 16.13 8.18
N LYS A 258 -5.68 14.84 8.53
CA LYS A 258 -5.92 13.72 7.61
C LYS A 258 -7.31 13.77 6.98
N ILE A 259 -8.35 14.00 7.78
CA ILE A 259 -9.74 14.09 7.30
C ILE A 259 -9.88 15.24 6.31
N THR A 260 -9.34 16.40 6.65
CA THR A 260 -9.37 17.59 5.78
C THR A 260 -8.63 17.33 4.47
N SER A 261 -7.44 16.76 4.54
CA SER A 261 -6.62 16.39 3.39
C SER A 261 -7.29 15.36 2.49
N GLN A 262 -7.90 14.32 3.07
CA GLN A 262 -8.61 13.30 2.31
C GLN A 262 -9.84 13.87 1.60
N ASN A 263 -10.65 14.69 2.28
CA ASN A 263 -11.79 15.35 1.63
C ASN A 263 -11.33 16.26 0.47
N ARG A 264 -10.25 17.03 0.66
CA ARG A 264 -9.66 17.84 -0.41
C ARG A 264 -9.17 16.99 -1.58
N PHE A 265 -8.50 15.87 -1.31
CA PHE A 265 -8.03 14.96 -2.36
C PHE A 265 -9.21 14.33 -3.11
N ALA A 266 -10.29 13.98 -2.44
CA ALA A 266 -11.52 13.50 -3.08
C ALA A 266 -12.09 14.53 -4.07
N ASP A 267 -12.14 15.82 -3.66
CA ASP A 267 -12.62 16.91 -4.53
C ASP A 267 -11.74 17.07 -5.78
N ILE A 268 -10.41 17.13 -5.60
CA ILE A 268 -9.44 17.24 -6.69
C ILE A 268 -9.53 16.03 -7.64
N ALA A 269 -9.61 14.83 -7.08
CA ALA A 269 -9.67 13.60 -7.84
C ALA A 269 -10.95 13.52 -8.69
N ARG A 270 -12.10 13.92 -8.12
CA ARG A 270 -13.38 14.01 -8.84
C ARG A 270 -13.29 15.01 -9.99
N GLU A 271 -12.75 16.20 -9.73
CA GLU A 271 -12.63 17.27 -10.74
C GLU A 271 -11.77 16.82 -11.93
N LYS A 272 -10.67 16.09 -11.66
CA LYS A 272 -9.77 15.58 -12.71
C LYS A 272 -10.26 14.32 -13.39
N GLY A 273 -11.27 13.64 -12.84
CA GLY A 273 -11.78 12.38 -13.38
C GLY A 273 -10.90 11.17 -13.06
N VAL A 274 -10.30 11.14 -11.86
CA VAL A 274 -9.57 9.98 -11.35
C VAL A 274 -10.53 8.79 -11.21
N ASP A 275 -10.23 7.68 -11.88
CA ASP A 275 -11.08 6.50 -11.91
C ASP A 275 -10.39 5.20 -11.46
N VAL A 276 -9.08 5.26 -11.19
CA VAL A 276 -8.29 4.13 -10.75
C VAL A 276 -7.81 4.32 -9.31
N LEU A 277 -8.04 3.30 -8.47
CA LEU A 277 -7.62 3.27 -7.08
C LEU A 277 -6.29 2.53 -6.93
N VAL A 278 -5.25 3.23 -6.46
CA VAL A 278 -3.96 2.63 -6.06
C VAL A 278 -3.60 3.10 -4.65
N SER A 279 -2.80 2.33 -3.93
CA SER A 279 -2.37 2.64 -2.58
C SER A 279 -0.93 2.17 -2.34
N ASN A 280 -0.27 2.76 -1.33
CA ASN A 280 1.01 2.28 -0.81
C ASN A 280 0.90 1.08 0.15
N HIS A 281 -0.32 0.66 0.46
CA HIS A 281 -0.59 -0.63 1.11
C HIS A 281 -1.72 -1.37 0.42
N ASN A 282 -1.51 -2.67 0.19
CA ASN A 282 -2.45 -3.54 -0.51
C ASN A 282 -3.79 -3.73 0.22
N VAL A 283 -3.82 -3.56 1.55
CA VAL A 283 -5.07 -3.59 2.33
C VAL A 283 -6.00 -2.41 2.00
N ALA A 284 -5.49 -1.37 1.33
CA ALA A 284 -6.24 -0.18 0.98
C ALA A 284 -6.53 -0.03 -0.52
N ASP A 285 -5.96 -0.86 -1.39
CA ASP A 285 -6.34 -0.92 -2.81
C ASP A 285 -6.69 -2.34 -3.30
N HIS A 286 -6.55 -3.36 -2.45
CA HIS A 286 -6.74 -4.78 -2.77
C HIS A 286 -5.84 -5.30 -3.89
N ALA A 287 -4.64 -4.71 -4.06
CA ALA A 287 -3.72 -5.05 -5.15
C ALA A 287 -3.47 -6.56 -5.32
N LEU A 288 -3.35 -7.31 -4.21
CA LEU A 288 -3.11 -8.76 -4.27
C LEU A 288 -4.31 -9.57 -4.75
N PHE A 289 -5.54 -9.13 -4.43
CA PHE A 289 -6.75 -9.75 -4.94
C PHE A 289 -6.91 -9.43 -6.44
N HIS A 290 -6.62 -8.18 -6.81
CA HIS A 290 -6.67 -7.72 -8.19
C HIS A 290 -5.64 -8.40 -9.07
N ALA A 291 -4.47 -8.77 -8.54
CA ALA A 291 -3.43 -9.50 -9.26
C ALA A 291 -3.95 -10.83 -9.82
N ASP A 292 -4.68 -11.62 -9.02
CA ASP A 292 -5.22 -12.90 -9.45
C ASP A 292 -6.37 -12.72 -10.46
N ILE A 293 -7.20 -11.69 -10.26
CA ILE A 293 -8.24 -11.32 -11.23
C ILE A 293 -7.62 -10.92 -12.56
N LEU A 294 -6.56 -10.11 -12.55
CA LEU A 294 -5.83 -9.70 -13.76
C LEU A 294 -5.23 -10.90 -14.50
N ALA A 295 -4.62 -11.84 -13.77
CA ALA A 295 -4.04 -13.05 -14.34
C ALA A 295 -5.08 -13.96 -15.04
N HIS A 296 -6.34 -13.87 -14.64
CA HIS A 296 -7.45 -14.66 -15.17
C HIS A 296 -8.52 -13.80 -15.87
N ARG A 297 -8.20 -12.54 -16.18
CA ARG A 297 -9.16 -11.57 -16.73
C ARG A 297 -9.52 -11.94 -18.17
N GLY A 298 -10.82 -12.05 -18.45
CA GLY A 298 -11.31 -12.20 -19.82
C GLY A 298 -11.05 -10.94 -20.66
N PRO A 299 -10.99 -11.04 -22.00
CA PRO A 299 -10.61 -9.94 -22.89
C PRO A 299 -11.52 -8.71 -22.84
N ASN A 300 -12.76 -8.86 -22.36
CA ASN A 300 -13.77 -7.78 -22.26
C ASN A 300 -14.11 -7.42 -20.80
N THR A 301 -13.37 -7.94 -19.83
CA THR A 301 -13.59 -7.63 -18.42
C THR A 301 -12.78 -6.38 -18.06
N ALA A 302 -13.41 -5.42 -17.37
CA ALA A 302 -12.73 -4.22 -16.92
C ALA A 302 -11.54 -4.55 -16.01
N ASN A 303 -10.51 -3.70 -16.02
CA ASN A 303 -9.42 -3.79 -15.07
C ASN A 303 -9.96 -3.62 -13.63
N PRO A 304 -9.66 -4.54 -12.69
CA PRO A 304 -10.21 -4.48 -11.34
C PRO A 304 -9.75 -3.27 -10.50
N PHE A 305 -8.67 -2.59 -10.90
CA PHE A 305 -8.25 -1.33 -10.28
C PHE A 305 -9.11 -0.12 -10.72
N VAL A 306 -9.88 -0.23 -11.81
CA VAL A 306 -10.77 0.83 -12.31
C VAL A 306 -12.09 0.77 -11.56
N VAL A 307 -12.23 1.62 -10.54
CA VAL A 307 -13.44 1.72 -9.70
C VAL A 307 -14.46 2.72 -10.26
N GLY A 308 -14.01 3.65 -11.11
CA GLY A 308 -14.83 4.74 -11.66
C GLY A 308 -14.75 6.01 -10.81
N VAL A 309 -14.97 7.18 -11.44
CA VAL A 309 -14.75 8.50 -10.82
C VAL A 309 -15.55 8.72 -9.54
N GLU A 310 -16.84 8.39 -9.58
CA GLU A 310 -17.72 8.56 -8.41
C GLU A 310 -17.31 7.65 -7.25
N ASN A 311 -16.91 6.41 -7.56
CA ASN A 311 -16.52 5.43 -6.54
C ASN A 311 -15.14 5.74 -5.96
N PHE A 312 -14.19 6.26 -6.75
CA PHE A 312 -12.91 6.74 -6.22
C PHE A 312 -13.11 7.87 -5.21
N GLU A 313 -13.91 8.88 -5.56
CA GLU A 313 -14.23 9.97 -4.64
C GLU A 313 -14.88 9.44 -3.34
N LYS A 314 -15.91 8.59 -3.47
CA LYS A 314 -16.59 7.96 -2.33
C LYS A 314 -15.61 7.18 -1.46
N TYR A 315 -14.71 6.41 -2.05
CA TYR A 315 -13.67 5.66 -1.33
C TYR A 315 -12.80 6.56 -0.46
N ILE A 316 -12.30 7.68 -1.01
CA ILE A 316 -11.48 8.63 -0.22
C ILE A 316 -12.30 9.26 0.92
N ARG A 317 -13.58 9.59 0.70
CA ARG A 317 -14.47 10.11 1.75
C ARG A 317 -14.80 9.05 2.82
N ILE A 318 -14.95 7.79 2.43
CA ILE A 318 -15.11 6.67 3.36
C ILE A 318 -13.91 6.61 4.29
N ASN A 319 -12.68 6.72 3.77
CA ASN A 319 -11.47 6.73 4.59
C ASN A 319 -11.46 7.87 5.63
N ALA A 320 -11.92 9.07 5.23
CA ALA A 320 -12.05 10.20 6.14
C ALA A 320 -13.09 9.91 7.26
N LEU A 321 -14.24 9.34 6.90
CA LEU A 321 -15.26 8.92 7.88
C LEU A 321 -14.75 7.81 8.80
N CYS A 322 -14.01 6.82 8.28
CA CYS A 322 -13.42 5.76 9.09
C CYS A 322 -12.42 6.31 10.12
N SER A 323 -11.63 7.35 9.78
CA SER A 323 -10.79 8.05 10.76
C SER A 323 -11.62 8.73 11.86
N ARG A 324 -12.81 9.28 11.54
CA ARG A 324 -13.74 9.78 12.57
C ARG A 324 -14.32 8.66 13.44
N VAL A 325 -14.62 7.49 12.86
CA VAL A 325 -15.07 6.31 13.62
C VAL A 325 -13.99 5.88 14.63
N ILE A 326 -12.73 5.80 14.21
CA ILE A 326 -11.59 5.46 15.08
C ILE A 326 -11.49 6.45 16.24
N ALA A 327 -11.58 7.75 15.94
CA ALA A 327 -11.54 8.79 16.95
C ALA A 327 -12.69 8.70 17.96
N ALA A 328 -13.92 8.55 17.48
CA ALA A 328 -15.10 8.41 18.33
C ALA A 328 -15.01 7.15 19.22
N ARG A 329 -14.49 6.03 18.71
CA ARG A 329 -14.21 4.81 19.50
C ARG A 329 -13.20 5.05 20.62
N GLN A 330 -12.25 5.95 20.41
CA GLN A 330 -11.22 6.30 21.39
C GLN A 330 -11.61 7.49 22.28
N GLY A 331 -12.84 8.00 22.18
CA GLY A 331 -13.34 9.10 23.00
C GLY A 331 -12.93 10.49 22.53
N MET A 332 -12.41 10.63 21.32
CA MET A 332 -12.07 11.93 20.71
C MET A 332 -13.24 12.45 19.86
N ASP A 333 -13.61 13.71 20.09
CA ASP A 333 -14.56 14.44 19.24
C ASP A 333 -13.81 15.36 18.28
N LEU A 334 -13.73 14.95 17.01
CA LEU A 334 -13.03 15.68 15.97
C LEU A 334 -13.93 16.79 15.41
N GLN A 335 -13.39 18.00 15.28
CA GLN A 335 -14.17 19.20 14.91
C GLN A 335 -14.16 19.52 13.39
N VAL A 336 -13.76 18.55 12.56
CA VAL A 336 -13.60 18.71 11.10
C VAL A 336 -14.37 17.68 10.32
#